data_AF-A0AAJ5R1W6-F1
#
_entry.id   AF-A0AAJ5R1W6-F1
#
_cell.length_a   1.000
_cell.length_b   1.000
_cell.length_c   1.000
_cell.angle_alpha   90.00
_cell.angle_beta   90.00
_cell.angle_gamma   90.00
#
_symmetry.space_group_name_H-M   'P 1'
#
loop_
_entity.id
_entity.type
_entity.pdbx_description
1 polymer ?
#
loop_
_entity_poly.entity_id
_entity_poly.type
_entity_poly.pdbx_seq_one_letter_code
_entity_poly.pdbx_strand_id
1 'polypeptide(L)' 'MTAATLLVPACREADIDAVSGKCAAVMWVPQSSILPELSISDAQSIGSAILLLWAVAYVFRVLRKLLI' A
#
# COMPACT_ATOMS: atom_id res chain seq x y z
N MET A 1 13.29 -5.34 7.78
CA MET A 1 13.05 -4.52 6.59
C MET A 1 12.70 -3.12 7.06
N THR A 2 13.45 -2.10 6.66
CA THR A 2 13.19 -0.70 7.05
C THR A 2 12.12 -0.13 6.13
N ALA A 3 10.89 0.01 6.63
CA ALA A 3 9.83 0.71 5.90
C ALA A 3 10.17 2.20 5.83
N ALA A 4 10.12 2.79 4.63
CA ALA A 4 10.28 4.23 4.46
C ALA A 4 9.02 4.93 5.00
N THR A 5 9.14 5.63 6.12
CA THR A 5 8.05 6.42 6.71
C THR A 5 7.89 7.72 5.95
N LEU A 6 6.78 7.84 5.20
CA LEU A 6 6.35 9.11 4.64
C LEU A 6 5.84 9.99 5.78
N LEU A 7 6.43 11.16 5.94
CA LEU A 7 6.06 12.14 6.95
C LEU A 7 5.18 13.22 6.30
N VAL A 8 4.06 13.52 6.93
CA VAL A 8 3.14 14.58 6.49
C VAL A 8 3.17 15.71 7.53
N PRO A 9 3.14 16.99 7.10
CA PRO A 9 3.03 18.10 8.02
C PRO A 9 1.67 18.04 8.72
N ALA A 10 1.69 17.95 10.04
CA ALA A 10 0.52 18.01 10.89
C ALA A 10 0.66 19.19 11.87
N CYS A 11 -0.45 19.55 12.49
CA CYS A 11 -0.54 20.67 13.40
C CYS A 11 -1.45 20.30 14.54
N ARG A 12 -0.99 20.55 15.77
CA ARG A 12 -1.81 20.36 16.95
C ARG A 12 -2.77 21.54 17.04
N GLU A 13 -4.00 21.29 17.46
CA GLU A 13 -5.04 22.32 17.58
C GLU A 13 -4.63 23.50 18.47
N ALA A 14 -3.78 23.25 19.47
CA ALA A 14 -3.23 24.27 20.36
C ALA A 14 -2.21 25.22 19.70
N ASP A 15 -1.62 24.82 18.57
CA ASP A 15 -0.56 25.56 17.86
C ASP A 15 -1.11 26.28 16.61
N ILE A 16 -2.44 26.33 16.46
CA ILE A 16 -3.12 27.07 15.40
C ILE A 16 -3.23 28.53 15.85
N ASP A 17 -2.56 29.44 15.13
CA ASP A 17 -2.68 30.87 15.39
C ASP A 17 -4.11 31.35 15.03
N ALA A 18 -4.86 31.75 16.05
CA ALA A 18 -6.26 32.16 15.92
C ALA A 18 -6.48 33.38 14.98
N VAL A 19 -5.44 34.17 14.74
CA VAL A 19 -5.50 35.38 13.89
C VAL A 19 -5.18 35.09 12.42
N SER A 20 -4.25 34.16 12.16
CA SER A 20 -3.74 33.90 10.81
C SER A 20 -4.29 32.59 10.20
N GLY A 21 -4.86 31.72 11.03
CA GLY A 21 -5.29 30.37 10.64
C GLY A 21 -4.15 29.47 10.19
N LYS A 22 -2.90 29.85 10.52
CA LYS A 22 -1.69 29.10 10.17
C LYS A 22 -1.11 28.42 11.41
N CYS A 23 -0.36 27.36 11.15
CA CYS A 23 0.33 26.63 12.21
C CYS A 23 1.60 27.34 12.64
N ALA A 24 1.66 27.72 13.91
CA ALA A 24 2.82 28.36 14.52
C ALA A 24 3.98 27.36 14.68
N ALA A 25 3.66 26.08 14.94
CA ALA A 25 4.64 24.99 15.02
C ALA A 25 4.18 23.78 14.19
N VAL A 26 4.90 23.48 13.11
CA VAL A 26 4.63 22.31 12.25
C VAL A 26 5.30 21.08 12.84
N MET A 27 4.55 20.01 13.05
CA MET A 27 5.08 18.71 13.46
C MET A 27 4.99 17.69 12.33
N TRP A 28 5.96 16.77 12.26
CA TRP A 28 6.00 15.73 11.23
C TRP A 28 5.50 14.41 11.81
N VAL A 29 4.39 13.91 11.27
CA VAL A 29 3.73 12.70 11.75
C VAL A 29 3.79 11.64 10.64
N PRO A 30 3.97 10.35 10.98
CA PRO A 30 3.84 9.28 10.00
C PRO A 30 2.48 9.38 9.31
N GLN A 31 2.48 9.37 7.98
CA GLN A 31 1.25 9.29 7.22
C GLN A 31 0.49 8.04 7.64
N SER A 32 -0.72 8.20 8.16
CA SER A 32 -1.61 7.07 8.40
C SER A 32 -1.91 6.40 7.06
N SER A 33 -1.46 5.16 6.87
CA SER A 33 -1.85 4.38 5.71
C SER A 33 -3.35 4.14 5.77
N ILE A 34 -4.08 4.48 4.71
CA ILE A 34 -5.50 4.13 4.57
C ILE A 34 -5.69 2.61 4.37
N LEU A 35 -4.64 1.93 3.95
CA LEU A 35 -4.62 0.49 3.73
C LEU A 35 -4.13 -0.20 5.00
N PRO A 36 -4.80 -1.27 5.47
CA PRO A 36 -4.32 -2.06 6.58
C PRO A 36 -2.92 -2.61 6.26
N GLU A 37 -2.08 -2.75 7.28
CA GLU A 37 -0.77 -3.39 7.11
C GLU A 37 -0.98 -4.81 6.60
N LEU A 38 -0.53 -5.06 5.37
CA LEU A 38 -0.52 -6.39 4.80
C LEU A 38 0.76 -7.09 5.23
N SER A 39 0.64 -8.23 5.91
CA SER A 39 1.80 -9.04 6.23
C SER A 39 2.45 -9.58 4.94
N ILE A 40 3.76 -9.81 4.97
CA ILE A 40 4.48 -10.36 3.81
C ILE A 40 3.92 -11.73 3.43
N SER A 41 3.52 -12.54 4.42
CA SER A 41 2.88 -13.83 4.20
C SER A 41 1.54 -13.69 3.47
N ASP A 42 0.73 -12.69 3.82
CA ASP A 42 -0.55 -12.46 3.15
C ASP A 42 -0.36 -11.90 1.74
N ALA A 43 0.62 -11.01 1.54
CA ALA A 43 0.98 -10.54 0.20
C ALA A 43 1.40 -11.70 -0.72
N GLN A 44 2.20 -12.63 -0.19
CA GLN A 44 2.69 -13.77 -0.95
C GLN A 44 1.60 -14.81 -1.24
N SER A 45 0.67 -15.02 -0.31
CA SER A 45 -0.45 -15.94 -0.53
C SER A 45 -1.37 -15.43 -1.64
N ILE A 46 -1.70 -14.13 -1.64
CA ILE A 46 -2.51 -13.52 -2.71
C ILE A 46 -1.77 -13.56 -4.05
N GLY A 47 -0.48 -13.19 -4.07
CA GLY A 47 0.33 -13.18 -5.28
C GLY A 47 0.45 -14.58 -5.91
N SER A 48 0.67 -15.61 -5.10
CA SER A 48 0.78 -16.99 -5.58
C SER A 48 -0.54 -17.54 -6.12
N ALA A 49 -1.67 -17.21 -5.50
CA ALA A 49 -3.00 -17.58 -5.99
C ALA A 49 -3.28 -16.99 -7.39
N ILE A 50 -2.95 -15.72 -7.59
CA ILE A 50 -3.11 -15.05 -8.89
C ILE A 50 -2.23 -15.72 -9.95
N LEU A 51 -0.95 -15.98 -9.64
CA LEU A 51 -0.03 -16.63 -10.58
C LEU A 51 -0.50 -18.05 -10.97
N LEU A 52 -1.07 -18.80 -10.04
CA LEU A 52 -1.60 -20.13 -10.33
C LEU A 52 -2.75 -20.09 -11.35
N LEU A 53 -3.67 -19.15 -11.22
CA LEU A 53 -4.77 -19.00 -12.18
C LEU A 53 -4.25 -18.68 -13.59
N TRP A 54 -3.26 -17.80 -13.70
CA TRP A 54 -2.60 -17.48 -14.96
C TRP A 54 -1.85 -18.67 -15.54
N ALA A 55 -1.13 -19.43 -14.70
CA ALA A 55 -0.41 -20.62 -15.13
C ALA A 55 -1.37 -21.68 -15.70
N VAL A 56 -2.50 -21.93 -15.02
CA VAL A 56 -3.52 -22.87 -15.50
C VAL A 56 -4.08 -22.41 -16.85
N ALA A 57 -4.47 -21.14 -16.98
CA ALA A 57 -4.98 -20.59 -18.24
C ALA A 57 -3.95 -20.71 -19.38
N TYR A 58 -2.67 -20.47 -19.09
CA TYR A 58 -1.59 -20.62 -20.05
C TYR A 58 -1.41 -22.08 -20.50
N VAL A 59 -1.45 -23.04 -19.57
CA VAL A 59 -1.38 -24.47 -19.88
C VAL A 59 -2.52 -24.88 -20.82
N PHE A 60 -3.75 -24.49 -20.51
CA PHE A 60 -4.89 -24.75 -21.41
C PHE A 60 -4.70 -24.14 -22.80
N ARG A 61 -4.18 -22.91 -22.87
CA ARG A 61 -3.87 -22.25 -24.14
C ARG A 61 -2.82 -23.02 -24.94
N VAL A 62 -1.78 -23.53 -24.30
CA VAL A 62 -0.73 -24.33 -24.95
C VAL A 62 -1.29 -25.67 -25.43
N LEU A 63 -2.02 -26.39 -24.59
CA LEU A 63 -2.64 -27.67 -24.95
C LEU A 63 -3.59 -27.52 -26.15
N ARG A 64 -4.39 -26.44 -26.18
CA ARG A 64 -5.28 -26.15 -27.31
C ARG A 64 -4.52 -25.91 -28.62
N LYS A 65 -3.32 -25.32 -28.58
CA LYS A 65 -2.47 -25.11 -29.76
C LYS A 65 -1.74 -26.38 -30.21
N LEU A 66 -1.57 -27.36 -29.33
CA LEU A 66 -0.90 -28.62 -29.66
C LEU A 66 -1.88 -29.67 -30.19
N LEU A 67 -3.16 -29.57 -29.80
CA LEU A 67 -4.22 -30.52 -30.18
C LEU A 67 -5.02 -30.11 -31.43
N ILE A 68 -4.95 -28.85 -31.86
CA ILE A 68 -5.59 -28.31 -33.07
C ILE A 68 -4.50 -27.90 -34.05
#